data_AF-A0A8S3K9Y5-F1
#
_entry.id   AF-A0A8S3K9Y5-F1
#
_cell.length_a   1.000
_cell.length_b   1.000
_cell.length_c   1.000
_cell.angle_alpha   90.00
_cell.angle_beta   90.00
_cell.angle_gamma   90.00
#
_symmetry.space_group_name_H-M   'P 1'
#
loop_
_entity.id
_entity.type
_entity.pdbx_description
1 polymer ?
#
loop_
_entity_poly.entity_id
_entity_poly.type
_entity_poly.pdbx_seq_one_letter_code
_entity_poly.pdbx_strand_id
1 'polypeptide(L)' 'MHPKIVAIGEIGLDFGPKNTCLVHEQCRAFEEQLKLAAKWLKPIVIHSRDAYEQTFQLLKK' A
#
# COMPACT_ATOMS: atom_id res chain seq x y z
N MET A 1 5.22 -13.68 -12.25
CA MET A 1 6.13 -12.87 -11.42
C MET A 1 7.56 -13.37 -11.62
N HIS A 2 8.56 -12.48 -11.74
CA HIS A 2 9.95 -12.92 -11.87
C HIS A 2 10.46 -13.53 -10.54
N PRO A 3 11.25 -14.63 -10.53
CA PRO A 3 11.67 -15.31 -9.29
C PRO A 3 12.42 -14.43 -8.29
N LYS A 4 13.15 -13.42 -8.79
CA LYS A 4 13.87 -12.43 -7.95
C LYS A 4 12.95 -11.48 -7.16
N ILE A 5 11.65 -11.45 -7.43
CA ILE A 5 10.70 -10.60 -6.71
C ILE A 5 10.27 -11.33 -5.43
N VAL A 6 10.76 -10.85 -4.28
CA VAL A 6 10.54 -11.47 -2.97
C VAL A 6 9.39 -10.86 -2.18
N ALA A 7 9.02 -9.60 -2.45
CA ALA A 7 7.93 -8.87 -1.79
C ALA A 7 7.34 -7.81 -2.74
N ILE A 8 6.19 -7.25 -2.38
CA ILE A 8 5.61 -6.07 -3.03
C ILE A 8 5.77 -4.87 -2.09
N GLY A 9 6.44 -3.83 -2.56
CA GLY A 9 6.76 -2.67 -1.76
C GLY A 9 7.67 -1.70 -2.50
N GLU A 10 7.81 -0.47 -2.03
CA GLU A 10 7.10 0.12 -0.89
C GLU A 10 5.70 0.61 -1.31
N ILE A 11 4.65 0.21 -0.56
CA ILE A 11 3.24 0.51 -0.85
C ILE A 11 2.52 1.04 0.39
N GLY A 12 1.52 1.91 0.25
CA GLY A 12 0.78 2.41 1.42
C GLY A 12 0.32 3.85 1.27
N LEU A 13 0.25 4.57 2.39
CA LEU A 13 -0.33 5.92 2.47
C LEU A 13 0.66 6.90 3.09
N ASP A 14 0.78 8.09 2.51
CA ASP A 14 1.58 9.19 3.02
C ASP A 14 0.71 10.45 3.10
N PHE A 15 0.30 10.82 4.31
CA PHE A 15 -0.46 12.05 4.56
C PHE A 15 0.43 13.20 5.03
N GLY A 16 1.75 13.08 4.81
CA GLY A 16 2.70 14.13 5.13
C GLY A 16 2.44 15.41 4.34
N PRO A 17 2.84 16.58 4.87
CA PRO A 17 2.48 17.89 4.33
C PRO A 17 3.08 18.20 2.94
N LYS A 18 4.06 17.40 2.49
CA LYS A 18 4.68 17.53 1.17
C LYS A 18 4.00 16.67 0.10
N ASN A 19 3.07 15.79 0.49
CA ASN A 19 2.38 14.93 -0.45
C ASN A 19 1.20 15.68 -1.07
N THR A 20 1.19 15.77 -2.40
CA THR A 20 0.13 16.43 -3.18
C THR A 20 -0.90 15.45 -3.74
N CYS A 21 -0.68 14.13 -3.59
CA CYS A 21 -1.61 13.11 -4.07
C CYS A 21 -2.86 13.06 -3.18
N LEU A 22 -4.04 13.06 -3.80
CA LEU A 22 -5.31 13.04 -3.09
C LEU A 22 -5.46 11.73 -2.31
N VAL A 23 -5.97 11.82 -1.08
CA VAL A 23 -6.13 10.66 -0.18
C VAL A 23 -6.85 9.48 -0.86
N HIS A 24 -7.92 9.75 -1.60
CA HIS A 24 -8.69 8.69 -2.26
C HIS A 24 -7.90 7.99 -3.39
N GLU A 25 -6.99 8.70 -4.07
CA GLU A 25 -6.12 8.11 -5.08
C GLU A 25 -5.05 7.23 -4.45
N GLN A 26 -4.47 7.67 -3.33
CA GLN A 26 -3.55 6.84 -2.54
C GLN A 26 -4.23 5.56 -2.05
N CYS A 27 -5.44 5.67 -1.49
CA CYS A 27 -6.24 4.52 -1.06
C CYS A 27 -6.52 3.56 -2.21
N ARG A 28 -6.96 4.07 -3.37
CA ARG A 28 -7.22 3.23 -4.56
C ARG A 28 -5.95 2.50 -5.01
N ALA A 29 -4.83 3.21 -5.12
CA ALA A 29 -3.56 2.61 -5.52
C ALA A 29 -3.11 1.54 -4.53
N PHE A 30 -3.21 1.82 -3.23
CA PHE A 30 -2.85 0.87 -2.17
C PHE A 30 -3.74 -0.38 -2.21
N GLU A 31 -5.05 -0.25 -2.39
CA GLU A 31 -5.96 -1.40 -2.56
C GLU A 31 -5.58 -2.28 -3.75
N GLU A 32 -5.26 -1.70 -4.91
CA GLU A 32 -4.84 -2.48 -6.09
C GLU A 32 -3.48 -3.16 -5.87
N GLN A 33 -2.57 -2.52 -5.16
CA GLN A 33 -1.28 -3.10 -4.78
C GLN A 33 -1.45 -4.26 -3.78
N LEU A 34 -2.36 -4.15 -2.81
CA LEU A 34 -2.72 -5.23 -1.89
C LEU A 34 -3.31 -6.43 -2.64
N LYS A 35 -4.22 -6.19 -3.59
CA LYS A 35 -4.77 -7.24 -4.48
C LYS A 35 -3.66 -7.94 -5.27
N LEU A 36 -2.68 -7.18 -5.77
CA LEU A 36 -1.53 -7.77 -6.46
C LEU A 36 -0.69 -8.64 -5.52
N ALA A 37 -0.44 -8.20 -4.29
CA ALA A 37 0.30 -8.98 -3.31
C ALA A 37 -0.40 -10.29 -2.95
N ALA A 38 -1.73 -10.22 -2.74
CA ALA A 38 -2.56 -11.39 -2.49
C ALA A 38 -2.55 -12.36 -3.68
N LYS A 39 -2.74 -11.85 -4.91
CA LYS A 39 -2.72 -12.67 -6.14
C LYS A 39 -1.45 -13.51 -6.29
N TRP A 40 -0.32 -12.97 -5.85
CA TRP A 40 0.99 -13.63 -5.99
C TRP A 40 1.53 -14.23 -4.69
N LEU A 41 0.74 -14.20 -3.62
CA LEU A 41 1.12 -14.68 -2.28
C LEU A 41 2.48 -14.11 -1.83
N LYS A 42 2.69 -12.82 -2.07
CA LYS A 42 3.93 -12.13 -1.72
C LYS A 42 3.76 -11.35 -0.41
N PRO A 43 4.77 -11.37 0.47
CA PRO A 43 4.86 -10.41 1.57
C PRO A 43 4.78 -8.97 1.07
N ILE A 44 4.32 -8.06 1.92
CA ILE A 44 4.22 -6.63 1.64
C ILE A 44 5.15 -5.82 2.53
N VAL A 45 5.70 -4.73 1.98
CA VAL A 45 6.42 -3.70 2.74
C VAL A 45 5.58 -2.43 2.69
N ILE A 46 5.14 -1.98 3.88
CA ILE A 46 4.14 -0.93 4.01
C ILE A 46 4.78 0.40 4.42
N HIS A 47 4.44 1.46 3.68
CA HIS A 47 4.61 2.85 4.10
C HIS A 47 3.35 3.36 4.80
N SER A 48 3.53 3.99 5.95
CA SER A 48 2.44 4.69 6.63
C SER A 48 3.01 5.92 7.33
N ARG A 49 2.73 7.10 6.78
CA ARG A 49 3.06 8.39 7.42
C ARG A 49 1.78 9.16 7.69
N ASP A 50 1.54 9.47 8.97
CA ASP A 50 0.37 10.19 9.46
C ASP A 50 -0.98 9.59 8.97
N ALA A 51 -0.97 8.29 8.63
CA ALA A 51 -2.06 7.60 7.94
C ALA A 51 -2.44 6.26 8.58
N TYR A 52 -2.00 6.00 9.82
CA TYR A 52 -2.12 4.69 10.47
C TYR A 52 -3.53 4.10 10.42
N GLU A 53 -4.54 4.87 10.84
CA GLU A 53 -5.93 4.40 10.89
C GLU A 53 -6.41 3.99 9.50
N GLN A 54 -6.19 4.85 8.49
CA GLN A 54 -6.61 4.57 7.12
C GLN A 54 -5.85 3.37 6.53
N THR A 55 -4.55 3.26 6.79
CA THR A 55 -3.74 2.10 6.38
C THR A 55 -4.30 0.81 6.99
N PHE A 56 -4.59 0.82 8.29
CA PHE A 56 -5.06 -0.35 9.02
C PHE A 56 -6.47 -0.79 8.58
N GLN A 57 -7.37 0.16 8.32
CA GLN A 57 -8.70 -0.16 7.77
C GLN A 57 -8.61 -0.85 6.40
N LEU A 58 -7.69 -0.41 5.53
CA LEU A 58 -7.48 -1.04 4.23
C LEU A 58 -6.87 -2.44 4.33
N LEU A 59 -6.00 -2.69 5.31
CA LEU A 59 -5.42 -4.01 5.57
C LEU A 59 -6.41 -5.02 6.16
N LYS A 60 -7.46 -4.54 6.84
CA LYS A 60 -8.48 -5.37 7.48
C LYS A 60 -9.59 -5.87 6.57
N LYS A 61 -9.70 -5.33 5.36
CA LYS A 61 -10.67 -5.78 4.35
C LYS A 61 -10.36 -7.19 3.88
#